data_AF-A0AA41MMY3-F1
#
_entry.id   AF-A0AA41MMY3-F1
#
_cell.length_a   1.000
_cell.length_b   1.000
_cell.length_c   1.000
_cell.angle_alpha   90.00
_cell.angle_beta   90.00
_cell.angle_gamma   90.00
#
_symmetry.space_group_name_H-M   'P 1'
#
loop_
_entity.id
_entity.type
_entity.pdbx_description
1 polymer ?
#
loop_
_entity_poly.entity_id
_entity_poly.type
_entity_poly.pdbx_seq_one_letter_code
_entity_poly.pdbx_strand_id
1 'polypeptide(L)'
;MPFYNSEEERQHGLQQMQQRQKHLIEFCYTVAQKYLFERKYAEAVPAALHSLRFRRSVYGLSSVELVPAYLLLSEASLGLGRIVQAEEYLSQAQWTVLKSTDCHNATHSLLHRNLGLLYMAKKNYEEARYHLANDIYFSSCAFGTEDIRTSGGYFHLATIFYGLQKLDLADTLYTKVSEIWHKYLNDHYQALSQARVEQADLLHKRFVNDTGLDEAQEAEAIHILTSILNVRESTSDKDPEKTIFVLKTLVMLHYLMMNASKAEEYAMQALNLAKKLQFSENEQSNIEELLSLISTEEDHPIT
;
A
#
# COMPACT_ATOMS: atom_id res chain seq x y z
N MET A 1 -40.00 7.83 -14.18
CA MET A 1 -39.75 7.86 -12.71
C MET A 1 -40.65 6.82 -12.07
N PRO A 2 -40.20 6.06 -11.05
CA PRO A 2 -41.09 5.21 -10.26
C PRO A 2 -42.16 6.08 -9.60
N PHE A 3 -43.42 5.66 -9.66
CA PHE A 3 -44.54 6.36 -9.05
C PHE A 3 -44.78 5.75 -7.66
N TYR A 4 -44.59 6.54 -6.60
CA TYR A 4 -44.73 6.10 -5.20
C TYR A 4 -46.04 6.64 -4.63
N ASN A 5 -46.93 5.74 -4.21
CA ASN A 5 -48.31 6.07 -3.82
C ASN A 5 -48.43 6.50 -2.35
N SER A 6 -47.56 6.01 -1.45
CA SER A 6 -47.54 6.37 -0.03
C SER A 6 -46.26 7.12 0.39
N GLU A 7 -46.32 7.81 1.53
CA GLU A 7 -45.13 8.45 2.12
C GLU A 7 -44.08 7.41 2.54
N GLU A 8 -44.52 6.27 3.05
CA GLU A 8 -43.65 5.14 3.41
C GLU A 8 -42.92 4.57 2.18
N GLU A 9 -43.62 4.41 1.05
CA GLU A 9 -43.00 3.96 -0.21
C GLU A 9 -41.96 4.96 -0.72
N ARG A 10 -42.22 6.27 -0.57
CA ARG A 10 -41.24 7.32 -0.92
C ARG A 10 -40.00 7.26 -0.02
N GLN A 11 -40.18 7.12 1.28
CA GLN A 11 -39.07 7.03 2.24
C GLN A 11 -38.24 5.77 2.00
N HIS A 12 -38.89 4.63 1.81
CA HIS A 12 -38.24 3.37 1.50
C HIS A 12 -37.49 3.43 0.16
N GLY A 13 -38.09 4.03 -0.88
CA GLY A 13 -37.41 4.27 -2.16
C GLY A 13 -36.16 5.16 -2.04
N LEU A 14 -36.24 6.22 -1.23
CA LEU A 14 -35.11 7.10 -0.93
C LEU A 14 -33.99 6.36 -0.20
N GLN A 15 -34.32 5.55 0.81
CA GLN A 15 -33.35 4.72 1.54
C GLN A 15 -32.64 3.73 0.62
N GLN A 16 -33.39 3.01 -0.23
CA GLN A 16 -32.79 2.09 -1.20
C GLN A 16 -31.88 2.83 -2.19
N MET A 17 -32.28 4.01 -2.67
CA MET A 17 -31.45 4.82 -3.55
C MET A 17 -30.14 5.24 -2.87
N GLN A 18 -30.21 5.72 -1.62
CA GLN A 18 -29.02 6.10 -0.85
C GLN A 18 -28.10 4.90 -0.61
N GLN A 19 -28.66 3.72 -0.29
CA GLN A 19 -27.88 2.51 -0.06
C GLN A 19 -27.17 2.06 -1.35
N ARG A 20 -27.85 2.09 -2.50
CA ARG A 20 -27.22 1.83 -3.80
C ARG A 20 -26.12 2.84 -4.12
N GLN A 21 -26.34 4.12 -3.84
CA GLN A 21 -25.31 5.14 -4.02
C GLN A 21 -24.10 4.88 -3.13
N LYS A 22 -24.27 4.47 -1.86
CA LYS A 22 -23.17 4.07 -0.98
C LYS A 22 -22.38 2.88 -1.55
N HIS A 23 -23.05 1.86 -2.07
CA HIS A 23 -22.36 0.75 -2.74
C HIS A 23 -21.60 1.21 -3.99
N LEU A 24 -22.16 2.12 -4.78
CA LEU A 24 -21.48 2.69 -5.95
C LEU A 24 -20.28 3.56 -5.56
N ILE A 25 -20.31 4.24 -4.41
CA ILE A 25 -19.17 4.99 -3.88
C ILE A 25 -17.98 4.06 -3.68
N GLU A 26 -18.19 2.95 -2.96
CA GLU A 26 -17.14 1.97 -2.64
C GLU A 26 -16.67 1.26 -3.90
N PHE A 27 -17.58 0.85 -4.78
CA PHE A 27 -17.23 0.23 -6.06
C PHE A 27 -16.37 1.15 -6.94
N CYS A 28 -16.78 2.42 -7.10
CA CYS A 28 -15.99 3.36 -7.89
C CYS A 28 -14.65 3.70 -7.22
N TYR A 29 -14.59 3.71 -5.90
CA TYR A 29 -13.37 3.94 -5.14
C TYR A 29 -12.34 2.81 -5.36
N THR A 30 -12.76 1.55 -5.20
CA THR A 30 -11.89 0.38 -5.41
C THR A 30 -11.45 0.25 -6.86
N VAL A 31 -12.32 0.52 -7.83
CA VAL A 31 -11.96 0.54 -9.26
C VAL A 31 -10.94 1.64 -9.57
N ALA A 32 -11.07 2.82 -8.96
CA ALA A 32 -10.11 3.90 -9.13
C ALA A 32 -8.73 3.54 -8.53
N GLN A 33 -8.70 3.03 -7.30
CA GLN A 33 -7.47 2.51 -6.69
C GLN A 33 -6.84 1.43 -7.57
N LYS A 34 -7.69 0.57 -8.15
CA LYS A 34 -7.24 -0.47 -9.07
C LYS A 34 -6.46 0.08 -10.25
N TYR A 35 -7.04 1.04 -10.94
CA TYR A 35 -6.38 1.67 -12.07
C TYR A 35 -5.14 2.48 -11.69
N LEU A 36 -5.11 3.11 -10.51
CA LEU A 36 -3.91 3.80 -10.02
C LEU A 36 -2.74 2.83 -9.84
N PHE A 37 -2.97 1.66 -9.22
CA PHE A 37 -1.88 0.69 -9.05
C PHE A 37 -1.41 0.11 -10.39
N GLU A 38 -2.31 -0.13 -11.34
CA GLU A 38 -1.96 -0.59 -12.69
C GLU A 38 -1.28 0.50 -13.53
N ARG A 39 -1.07 1.70 -12.97
CA ARG A 39 -0.58 2.91 -13.65
C ARG A 39 -1.44 3.34 -14.83
N LYS A 40 -2.70 2.89 -14.85
CA LYS A 40 -3.76 3.27 -15.79
C LYS A 40 -4.44 4.55 -15.32
N TYR A 41 -3.65 5.61 -15.23
CA TYR A 41 -4.08 6.86 -14.60
C TYR A 41 -5.26 7.52 -15.35
N ALA A 42 -5.33 7.37 -16.67
CA ALA A 42 -6.42 7.91 -17.47
C ALA A 42 -7.76 7.23 -17.15
N GLU A 43 -7.74 5.93 -16.89
CA GLU A 43 -8.87 5.09 -16.52
C GLU A 43 -9.29 5.28 -15.05
N ALA A 44 -8.36 5.63 -14.17
CA ALA A 44 -8.65 5.96 -12.77
C ALA A 44 -9.52 7.22 -12.63
N VAL A 45 -9.33 8.23 -13.49
CA VAL A 45 -10.05 9.52 -13.43
C VAL A 45 -11.58 9.36 -13.48
N PRO A 46 -12.19 8.68 -14.47
CA PRO A 46 -13.65 8.55 -14.51
C PRO A 46 -14.19 7.80 -13.28
N ALA A 47 -13.52 6.75 -12.81
CA ALA A 47 -13.92 6.03 -11.61
C ALA A 47 -13.91 6.94 -10.37
N ALA A 48 -12.83 7.71 -10.17
CA ALA A 48 -12.73 8.65 -9.05
C ALA A 48 -13.75 9.81 -9.15
N LEU A 49 -14.02 10.33 -10.36
CA LEU A 49 -15.08 11.33 -10.59
C LEU A 49 -16.48 10.79 -10.26
N HIS A 50 -16.77 9.54 -10.60
CA HIS A 50 -18.02 8.89 -10.23
C HIS A 50 -18.14 8.70 -8.71
N SER A 51 -17.06 8.26 -8.05
CA SER A 51 -17.02 8.19 -6.58
C SER A 51 -17.31 9.55 -5.95
N LEU A 52 -16.67 10.62 -6.43
CA LEU A 52 -16.92 12.00 -5.99
C LEU A 52 -18.37 12.43 -6.19
N ARG A 53 -18.96 12.14 -7.36
CA ARG A 53 -20.35 12.48 -7.67
C ARG A 53 -21.33 11.80 -6.71
N PHE A 54 -21.15 10.52 -6.43
CA PHE A 54 -22.01 9.80 -5.50
C PHE A 54 -21.80 10.28 -4.05
N ARG A 55 -20.55 10.50 -3.63
CA ARG A 55 -20.23 11.08 -2.30
C ARG A 55 -20.92 12.43 -2.10
N ARG A 56 -20.88 13.32 -3.09
CA ARG A 56 -21.62 14.60 -3.08
C ARG A 56 -23.12 14.43 -2.94
N SER A 57 -23.70 13.43 -3.61
CA SER A 57 -25.14 13.15 -3.56
C SER A 57 -25.59 12.59 -2.20
N VAL A 58 -24.77 11.74 -1.58
CA VAL A 58 -25.11 11.06 -0.31
C VAL A 58 -24.80 11.94 0.90
N TYR A 59 -23.64 12.60 0.90
CA TYR A 59 -23.09 13.28 2.08
C TYR A 59 -23.09 14.81 2.00
N GLY A 60 -23.38 15.38 0.82
CA GLY A 60 -23.38 16.83 0.60
C GLY A 60 -21.99 17.42 0.28
N LEU A 61 -21.96 18.69 -0.10
CA LEU A 61 -20.77 19.34 -0.69
C LEU A 61 -19.64 19.66 0.30
N SER A 62 -19.91 19.62 1.61
CA SER A 62 -18.96 20.01 2.65
C SER A 62 -18.55 18.84 3.55
N SER A 63 -18.91 17.61 3.17
CA SER A 63 -18.58 16.43 3.97
C SER A 63 -17.12 16.00 3.78
N VAL A 64 -16.47 15.61 4.86
CA VAL A 64 -15.14 14.97 4.85
C VAL A 64 -15.12 13.70 3.99
N GLU A 65 -16.28 13.08 3.78
CA GLU A 65 -16.45 11.93 2.89
C GLU A 65 -16.09 12.22 1.43
N LEU A 66 -15.89 13.47 1.03
CA LEU A 66 -15.44 13.81 -0.33
C LEU A 66 -13.92 13.66 -0.49
N VAL A 67 -13.17 13.73 0.60
CA VAL A 67 -11.70 13.74 0.61
C VAL A 67 -11.11 12.53 -0.12
N PRO A 68 -11.53 11.27 0.13
CA PRO A 68 -10.94 10.11 -0.55
C PRO A 68 -11.00 10.21 -2.07
N ALA A 69 -12.10 10.75 -2.63
CA ALA A 69 -12.23 10.90 -4.07
C ALA A 69 -11.34 12.02 -4.63
N TYR A 70 -11.16 13.13 -3.89
CA TYR A 70 -10.20 14.17 -4.28
C TYR A 70 -8.76 13.65 -4.27
N LEU A 71 -8.40 12.82 -3.29
CA LEU A 71 -7.06 12.22 -3.22
C LEU A 71 -6.80 11.31 -4.43
N LEU A 72 -7.73 10.41 -4.77
CA LEU A 72 -7.63 9.56 -5.97
C LEU A 72 -7.47 10.38 -7.26
N LEU A 73 -8.24 11.47 -7.40
CA LEU A 73 -8.15 12.36 -8.56
C LEU A 73 -6.81 13.08 -8.62
N SER A 74 -6.27 13.47 -7.47
CA SER A 74 -4.96 14.11 -7.39
C SER A 74 -3.84 13.15 -7.78
N GLU A 75 -3.88 11.91 -7.30
CA GLU A 75 -2.91 10.87 -7.60
C GLU A 75 -2.94 10.48 -9.09
N ALA A 76 -4.14 10.29 -9.65
CA ALA A 76 -4.32 10.08 -11.09
C ALA A 76 -3.77 11.25 -11.91
N SER A 77 -4.02 12.48 -11.46
CA SER A 77 -3.53 13.69 -12.13
C SER A 77 -1.99 13.78 -12.08
N LEU A 78 -1.37 13.44 -10.95
CA LEU A 78 0.09 13.36 -10.82
C LEU A 78 0.67 12.29 -11.75
N GLY A 79 0.07 11.09 -11.80
CA GLY A 79 0.49 10.02 -12.70
C GLY A 79 0.40 10.40 -14.19
N LEU A 80 -0.55 11.28 -14.55
CA LEU A 80 -0.67 11.87 -15.88
C LEU A 80 0.25 13.09 -16.14
N GLY A 81 1.06 13.49 -15.16
CA GLY A 81 1.91 14.69 -15.23
C GLY A 81 1.14 16.02 -15.13
N ARG A 82 -0.13 16.00 -14.75
CA ARG A 82 -1.01 17.18 -14.64
C ARG A 82 -0.91 17.81 -13.25
N ILE A 83 0.25 18.40 -12.96
CA ILE A 83 0.58 18.94 -11.63
C ILE A 83 -0.43 19.98 -11.15
N VAL A 84 -0.83 20.92 -12.01
CA VAL A 84 -1.80 21.99 -11.66
C VAL A 84 -3.15 21.39 -11.26
N GLN A 85 -3.63 20.40 -12.01
CA GLN A 85 -4.89 19.72 -11.72
C GLN A 85 -4.83 18.92 -10.41
N ALA A 86 -3.69 18.28 -10.12
CA ALA A 86 -3.50 17.60 -8.84
C ALA A 86 -3.54 18.58 -7.65
N GLU A 87 -2.89 19.74 -7.79
CA GLU A 87 -2.88 20.81 -6.79
C GLU A 87 -4.29 21.38 -6.53
N GLU A 88 -5.10 21.54 -7.58
CA GLU A 88 -6.51 21.94 -7.45
C GLU A 88 -7.31 20.93 -6.62
N TYR A 89 -7.21 19.62 -6.92
CA TYR A 89 -7.92 18.60 -6.15
C TYR A 89 -7.45 18.52 -4.69
N LEU A 90 -6.14 18.65 -4.45
CA LEU A 90 -5.60 18.65 -3.09
C LEU A 90 -6.01 19.89 -2.30
N SER A 91 -6.15 21.04 -2.97
CA SER A 91 -6.69 22.25 -2.34
C SER A 91 -8.15 22.06 -1.91
N GLN A 92 -8.97 21.38 -2.72
CA GLN A 92 -10.35 21.03 -2.35
C GLN A 92 -10.38 20.06 -1.17
N ALA A 93 -9.52 19.05 -1.16
CA ALA A 93 -9.40 18.10 -0.05
C ALA A 93 -8.99 18.82 1.24
N GLN A 94 -7.97 19.68 1.20
CA GLN A 94 -7.48 20.44 2.34
C GLN A 94 -8.55 21.38 2.89
N TRP A 95 -9.28 22.09 2.03
CA TRP A 95 -10.38 22.96 2.45
C TRP A 95 -11.52 22.18 3.12
N THR A 96 -11.83 20.99 2.60
CA THR A 96 -12.86 20.11 3.17
C THR A 96 -12.44 19.62 4.56
N VAL A 97 -11.18 19.20 4.72
CA VAL A 97 -10.62 18.80 6.02
C VAL A 97 -10.62 19.97 7.00
N LEU A 98 -10.18 21.17 6.58
CA LEU A 98 -10.14 22.37 7.43
C LEU A 98 -11.51 22.79 7.97
N LYS A 99 -12.57 22.55 7.19
CA LYS A 99 -13.95 22.87 7.57
C LYS A 99 -14.64 21.79 8.40
N SER A 100 -14.03 20.61 8.50
CA SER A 100 -14.58 19.51 9.28
C SER A 100 -14.13 19.63 10.74
N THR A 101 -15.07 19.46 11.68
CA THR A 101 -14.76 19.40 13.11
C THR A 101 -14.19 18.05 13.53
N ASP A 102 -14.47 16.99 12.75
CA ASP A 102 -14.22 15.60 13.10
C ASP A 102 -13.55 14.85 11.95
N CYS A 103 -12.33 15.28 11.60
CA CYS A 103 -11.52 14.60 10.59
C CYS A 103 -10.60 13.58 11.26
N HIS A 104 -10.67 12.32 10.81
CA HIS A 104 -9.85 11.25 11.36
C HIS A 104 -8.36 11.43 11.01
N ASN A 105 -7.47 11.00 11.91
CA ASN A 105 -6.03 11.01 11.67
C ASN A 105 -5.63 10.27 10.38
N ALA A 106 -6.30 9.16 10.04
CA ALA A 106 -6.06 8.45 8.78
C ALA A 106 -6.31 9.33 7.54
N THR A 107 -7.36 10.15 7.56
CA THR A 107 -7.67 11.08 6.46
C THR A 107 -6.65 12.21 6.37
N HIS A 108 -6.20 12.74 7.53
CA HIS A 108 -5.11 13.71 7.57
C HIS A 108 -3.81 13.14 6.99
N SER A 109 -3.44 11.91 7.37
CA SER A 109 -2.26 11.22 6.86
C SER A 109 -2.29 11.12 5.33
N LEU A 110 -3.38 10.58 4.75
CA LEU A 110 -3.49 10.43 3.30
C LEU A 110 -3.45 11.78 2.54
N LEU A 111 -4.06 12.83 3.10
CA LEU A 111 -3.97 14.18 2.52
C LEU A 111 -2.52 14.68 2.52
N HIS A 112 -1.84 14.55 3.66
CA HIS A 112 -0.44 14.97 3.80
C HIS A 112 0.50 14.14 2.91
N ARG A 113 0.25 12.83 2.75
CA ARG A 113 1.00 11.98 1.80
C ARG A 113 0.90 12.52 0.38
N ASN A 114 -0.31 12.79 -0.11
CA ASN A 114 -0.53 13.28 -1.47
C ASN A 114 0.03 14.69 -1.69
N LEU A 115 -0.06 15.58 -0.69
CA LEU A 115 0.62 16.88 -0.73
C LEU A 115 2.15 16.72 -0.79
N GLY A 116 2.71 15.77 -0.03
CA GLY A 116 4.12 15.41 -0.10
C GLY A 116 4.53 14.99 -1.52
N LEU A 117 3.77 14.08 -2.12
CA LEU A 117 3.98 13.62 -3.51
C LEU A 117 3.88 14.74 -4.54
N LEU A 118 2.89 15.63 -4.40
CA LEU A 118 2.75 16.82 -5.24
C LEU A 118 4.01 17.69 -5.19
N TYR A 119 4.52 17.98 -3.98
CA TYR A 119 5.71 18.81 -3.82
C TYR A 119 6.99 18.11 -4.28
N MET A 120 7.08 16.78 -4.15
CA MET A 120 8.14 16.00 -4.80
C MET A 120 8.11 16.16 -6.32
N ALA A 121 6.93 16.07 -6.95
CA ALA A 121 6.77 16.28 -8.39
C ALA A 121 7.14 17.71 -8.81
N LYS A 122 6.89 18.71 -7.95
CA LYS A 122 7.32 20.11 -8.14
C LYS A 122 8.80 20.33 -7.81
N LYS A 123 9.55 19.30 -7.38
CA LYS A 123 10.94 19.37 -6.88
C LYS A 123 11.12 20.33 -5.69
N ASN A 124 10.05 20.62 -4.95
CA ASN A 124 10.11 21.40 -3.73
C ASN A 124 10.27 20.46 -2.53
N TYR A 125 11.51 20.05 -2.28
CA TYR A 125 11.82 19.06 -1.24
C TYR A 125 11.70 19.59 0.19
N GLU A 126 11.64 20.91 0.42
CA GLU A 126 11.33 21.47 1.75
C GLU A 126 9.87 21.18 2.12
N GLU A 127 8.93 21.65 1.29
CA GLU A 127 7.49 21.42 1.53
C GLU A 127 7.12 19.94 1.50
N ALA A 128 7.73 19.17 0.60
CA ALA A 128 7.50 17.73 0.55
C ALA A 128 7.87 17.04 1.88
N ARG A 129 9.01 17.41 2.50
CA ARG A 129 9.41 16.85 3.80
C ARG A 129 8.46 17.27 4.92
N TYR A 130 8.00 18.52 4.93
CA TYR A 130 7.01 18.97 5.91
C TYR A 130 5.72 18.14 5.83
N HIS A 131 5.20 17.92 4.62
CA HIS A 131 3.98 17.15 4.44
C HIS A 131 4.19 15.66 4.76
N LEU A 132 5.30 15.03 4.35
CA LEU A 132 5.57 13.64 4.68
C LEU A 132 5.83 13.40 6.17
N ALA A 133 6.43 14.36 6.88
CA ALA A 133 6.56 14.28 8.34
C ALA A 133 5.19 14.29 9.04
N ASN A 134 4.25 15.11 8.54
CA ASN A 134 2.87 15.10 9.04
C ASN A 134 2.12 13.81 8.67
N ASP A 135 2.35 13.25 7.47
CA ASP A 135 1.81 11.93 7.11
C ASP A 135 2.23 10.87 8.13
N ILE A 136 3.52 10.79 8.44
CA ILE A 136 4.06 9.87 9.45
C ILE A 136 3.43 10.12 10.83
N TYR A 137 3.31 11.39 11.24
CA TYR A 137 2.69 11.73 12.53
C TYR A 137 1.25 11.25 12.62
N PHE A 138 0.40 11.61 11.65
CA PHE A 138 -1.01 11.27 11.67
C PHE A 138 -1.26 9.77 11.49
N SER A 139 -0.51 9.09 10.62
CA SER A 139 -0.59 7.63 10.47
C SER A 139 -0.13 6.92 11.74
N SER A 140 0.91 7.41 12.41
CA SER A 140 1.33 6.91 13.72
C SER A 140 0.25 7.06 14.78
N CYS A 141 -0.47 8.19 14.80
CA CYS A 141 -1.61 8.39 15.71
C CYS A 141 -2.80 7.49 15.37
N ALA A 142 -3.00 7.11 14.11
CA ALA A 142 -4.12 6.29 13.67
C ALA A 142 -3.87 4.78 13.84
N PHE A 143 -2.64 4.33 13.56
CA PHE A 143 -2.32 2.91 13.37
C PHE A 143 -1.12 2.44 14.20
N GLY A 144 -0.26 3.37 14.63
CA GLY A 144 1.01 3.08 15.31
C GLY A 144 2.23 3.33 14.41
N THR A 145 3.40 3.51 15.04
CA THR A 145 4.65 3.86 14.34
C THR A 145 5.25 2.71 13.53
N GLU A 146 4.87 1.47 13.84
CA GLU A 146 5.36 0.23 13.25
C GLU A 146 4.34 -0.45 12.32
N ASP A 147 3.34 0.30 11.86
CA ASP A 147 2.28 -0.21 10.98
C ASP A 147 2.64 0.00 9.50
N ILE A 148 2.26 -0.95 8.64
CA ILE A 148 2.49 -0.87 7.18
C ILE A 148 1.89 0.41 6.56
N ARG A 149 0.78 0.93 7.10
CA ARG A 149 0.14 2.18 6.65
C ARG A 149 0.98 3.41 6.97
N THR A 150 1.75 3.37 8.05
CA THR A 150 2.72 4.41 8.44
C THR A 150 3.99 4.32 7.58
N SER A 151 4.35 3.11 7.12
CA SER A 151 5.58 2.87 6.36
C SER A 151 5.70 3.66 5.05
N GLY A 152 4.58 3.96 4.38
CA GLY A 152 4.58 4.74 3.12
C GLY A 152 5.17 6.15 3.29
N GLY A 153 4.91 6.80 4.43
CA GLY A 153 5.48 8.11 4.74
C GLY A 153 7.00 8.06 4.92
N TYR A 154 7.50 7.04 5.63
CA TYR A 154 8.95 6.81 5.78
C TYR A 154 9.61 6.53 4.43
N PHE A 155 8.98 5.73 3.57
CA PHE A 155 9.48 5.38 2.24
C PHE A 155 9.65 6.61 1.33
N HIS A 156 8.65 7.48 1.27
CA HIS A 156 8.75 8.70 0.46
C HIS A 156 9.79 9.67 1.03
N LEU A 157 9.89 9.79 2.36
CA LEU A 157 10.89 10.63 2.98
C LEU A 157 12.32 10.12 2.72
N ALA A 158 12.53 8.80 2.75
CA ALA A 158 13.78 8.15 2.36
C ALA A 158 14.14 8.46 0.91
N THR A 159 13.16 8.40 0.01
CA THR A 159 13.33 8.69 -1.42
C THR A 159 13.75 10.13 -1.66
N ILE A 160 13.23 11.10 -0.89
CA ILE A 160 13.71 12.49 -0.92
C ILE A 160 15.18 12.57 -0.48
N PHE A 161 15.53 11.96 0.65
CA PHE A 161 16.91 12.01 1.14
C PHE A 161 17.91 11.34 0.19
N TYR A 162 17.50 10.24 -0.46
CA TYR A 162 18.27 9.59 -1.50
C TYR A 162 18.52 10.54 -2.69
N GLY A 163 17.48 11.20 -3.19
CA GLY A 163 17.61 12.20 -4.27
C GLY A 163 18.47 13.41 -3.89
N LEU A 164 18.54 13.75 -2.60
CA LEU A 164 19.40 14.80 -2.05
C LEU A 164 20.83 14.32 -1.70
N GLN A 165 21.20 13.09 -2.06
CA GLN A 165 22.51 12.49 -1.74
C GLN A 165 22.81 12.36 -0.23
N LYS A 166 21.78 12.40 0.62
CA LYS A 166 21.89 12.15 2.06
C LYS A 166 21.71 10.65 2.34
N LEU A 167 22.65 9.85 1.86
CA LEU A 167 22.52 8.40 1.80
C LEU A 167 22.32 7.74 3.17
N ASP A 168 22.95 8.25 4.23
CA ASP A 168 22.83 7.67 5.58
C ASP A 168 21.41 7.82 6.14
N LEU A 169 20.76 8.97 5.90
CA LEU A 169 19.37 9.21 6.29
C LEU A 169 18.41 8.36 5.46
N ALA A 170 18.67 8.24 4.16
CA ALA A 170 17.87 7.39 3.28
C ALA A 170 17.97 5.91 3.70
N ASP A 171 19.18 5.41 3.99
CA ASP A 171 19.42 4.04 4.44
C ASP A 171 18.70 3.75 5.75
N THR A 172 18.76 4.67 6.71
CA THR A 172 18.07 4.53 8.01
C THR A 172 16.56 4.36 7.82
N LEU A 173 15.94 5.21 6.99
CA LEU A 173 14.50 5.16 6.74
C LEU A 173 14.10 3.95 5.88
N TYR A 174 14.89 3.59 4.86
CA TYR A 174 14.61 2.39 4.07
C TYR A 174 14.73 1.13 4.92
N THR A 175 15.71 1.06 5.82
CA THR A 175 15.83 -0.05 6.79
C THR A 175 14.58 -0.12 7.66
N LYS A 176 14.12 1.02 8.19
CA LYS A 176 12.89 1.07 8.98
C LYS A 176 11.66 0.55 8.22
N VAL A 177 11.51 0.96 6.95
CA VAL A 177 10.41 0.46 6.10
C VAL A 177 10.51 -1.05 5.91
N SER A 178 11.71 -1.56 5.61
CA SER A 178 11.94 -3.00 5.46
C SER A 178 11.62 -3.77 6.74
N GLU A 179 11.99 -3.27 7.91
CA GLU A 179 11.68 -3.90 9.21
C GLU A 179 10.17 -3.99 9.47
N ILE A 180 9.42 -2.92 9.19
CA ILE A 180 7.96 -2.88 9.35
C ILE A 180 7.30 -3.94 8.47
N TRP A 181 7.65 -3.98 7.18
CA TRP A 181 7.12 -4.97 6.25
C TRP A 181 7.54 -6.39 6.62
N HIS A 182 8.80 -6.58 6.99
CA HIS A 182 9.30 -7.89 7.43
C HIS A 182 8.52 -8.42 8.61
N LYS A 183 8.32 -7.60 9.65
CA LYS A 183 7.56 -7.99 10.84
C LYS A 183 6.14 -8.39 10.47
N TYR A 184 5.43 -7.54 9.71
CA TYR A 184 4.06 -7.81 9.27
C TYR A 184 3.95 -9.15 8.51
N LEU A 185 4.82 -9.36 7.52
CA LEU A 185 4.79 -10.55 6.68
C LEU A 185 5.24 -11.80 7.43
N ASN A 186 6.23 -11.69 8.32
CA ASN A 186 6.67 -12.80 9.16
C ASN A 186 5.58 -13.24 10.14
N ASP A 187 4.83 -12.30 10.74
CA ASP A 187 3.71 -12.63 11.63
C ASP A 187 2.62 -13.41 10.88
N HIS A 188 2.30 -13.02 9.63
CA HIS A 188 1.33 -13.74 8.78
C HIS A 188 1.87 -15.10 8.32
N TYR A 189 3.14 -15.14 7.93
CA TYR A 189 3.82 -16.39 7.56
C TYR A 189 3.81 -17.39 8.71
N GLN A 190 4.15 -16.96 9.94
CA GLN A 190 4.13 -17.83 11.11
C GLN A 190 2.72 -18.31 11.45
N ALA A 191 1.72 -17.44 11.36
CA ALA A 191 0.32 -17.83 11.56
C ALA A 191 -0.13 -18.88 10.53
N LEU A 192 0.23 -18.70 9.26
CA LEU A 192 -0.05 -19.65 8.18
C LEU A 192 0.67 -21.00 8.42
N SER A 193 1.95 -20.97 8.78
CA SER A 193 2.72 -22.18 9.10
C SER A 193 2.13 -22.95 10.28
N GLN A 194 1.72 -22.26 11.35
CA GLN A 194 1.05 -22.88 12.50
C GLN A 194 -0.29 -23.50 12.11
N ALA A 195 -1.12 -22.76 11.36
CA ALA A 195 -2.39 -23.26 10.86
C ALA A 195 -2.23 -24.52 10.00
N ARG A 196 -1.17 -24.60 9.18
CA ARG A 196 -0.85 -25.80 8.36
C ARG A 196 -0.46 -27.01 9.20
N VAL A 197 0.35 -26.82 10.26
CA VAL A 197 0.73 -27.91 11.18
C VAL A 197 -0.50 -28.45 11.92
N GLU A 198 -1.39 -27.56 12.37
CA GLU A 198 -2.63 -27.94 13.07
C GLU A 198 -3.69 -28.57 12.14
N GLN A 199 -3.72 -28.17 10.86
CA GLN A 199 -4.71 -28.64 9.87
C GLN A 199 -4.26 -29.88 9.08
N ALA A 200 -3.01 -30.33 9.22
CA ALA A 200 -2.56 -31.63 8.71
C ALA A 200 -3.40 -32.81 9.29
N ASP A 201 -4.15 -32.59 10.38
CA ASP A 201 -5.08 -33.56 10.99
C ASP A 201 -6.54 -33.48 10.46
N LEU A 202 -6.92 -32.46 9.69
CA LEU A 202 -8.31 -32.25 9.23
C LEU A 202 -8.36 -31.81 7.74
N LEU A 203 -8.61 -32.79 6.88
CA LEU A 203 -8.79 -32.71 5.43
C LEU A 203 -9.41 -31.38 4.89
N HIS A 204 -8.70 -30.80 3.92
CA HIS A 204 -9.20 -30.00 2.79
C HIS A 204 -9.96 -28.70 3.12
N LYS A 205 -9.21 -27.64 3.43
CA LYS A 205 -9.63 -26.26 3.11
C LYS A 205 -8.69 -25.66 2.06
N ARG A 206 -9.29 -25.06 1.04
CA ARG A 206 -8.62 -24.37 -0.07
C ARG A 206 -7.83 -23.19 0.49
N PHE A 207 -6.51 -23.24 0.40
CA PHE A 207 -5.66 -22.10 0.73
C PHE A 207 -5.97 -20.97 -0.26
N VAL A 208 -6.34 -19.81 0.29
CA VAL A 208 -6.51 -18.55 -0.43
C VAL A 208 -5.33 -17.68 -0.01
N ASN A 209 -4.94 -16.74 -0.88
CA ASN A 209 -3.98 -15.68 -0.56
C ASN A 209 -4.18 -15.16 0.88
N ASP A 210 -3.14 -15.24 1.71
CA ASP A 210 -3.19 -15.01 3.16
C ASP A 210 -2.20 -13.93 3.60
N THR A 211 -2.01 -12.91 2.76
CA THR A 211 -1.26 -11.70 3.12
C THR A 211 -1.99 -10.85 4.16
N GLY A 212 -3.32 -11.01 4.30
CA GLY A 212 -4.16 -10.10 5.07
C GLY A 212 -4.33 -8.71 4.42
N LEU A 213 -3.87 -8.54 3.19
CA LEU A 213 -3.84 -7.28 2.44
C LEU A 213 -4.88 -7.27 1.33
N ASP A 214 -5.35 -6.08 0.95
CA ASP A 214 -6.08 -5.92 -0.31
C ASP A 214 -5.14 -5.81 -1.53
N GLU A 215 -5.68 -5.95 -2.73
CA GLU A 215 -4.90 -5.90 -3.99
C GLU A 215 -4.03 -4.62 -4.10
N ALA A 216 -4.51 -3.49 -3.57
CA ALA A 216 -3.79 -2.22 -3.65
C ALA A 216 -2.62 -2.19 -2.66
N GLN A 217 -2.81 -2.70 -1.44
CA GLN A 217 -1.77 -2.82 -0.43
C GLN A 217 -0.68 -3.81 -0.84
N GLU A 218 -1.05 -4.93 -1.48
CA GLU A 218 -0.06 -5.87 -2.04
C GLU A 218 0.79 -5.22 -3.13
N ALA A 219 0.16 -4.47 -4.04
CA ALA A 219 0.87 -3.75 -5.10
C ALA A 219 1.81 -2.66 -4.52
N GLU A 220 1.37 -1.94 -3.49
CA GLU A 220 2.19 -0.97 -2.76
C GLU A 220 3.39 -1.67 -2.10
N ALA A 221 3.17 -2.81 -1.43
CA ALA A 221 4.23 -3.61 -0.80
C ALA A 221 5.31 -4.02 -1.82
N ILE A 222 4.88 -4.57 -2.97
CA ILE A 222 5.79 -4.94 -4.07
C ILE A 222 6.57 -3.71 -4.53
N HIS A 223 5.89 -2.60 -4.80
CA HIS A 223 6.56 -1.40 -5.31
C HIS A 223 7.59 -0.85 -4.31
N ILE A 224 7.23 -0.75 -3.03
CA ILE A 224 8.11 -0.23 -1.98
C ILE A 224 9.33 -1.13 -1.83
N LEU A 225 9.14 -2.44 -1.61
CA LEU A 225 10.23 -3.37 -1.34
C LEU A 225 11.17 -3.53 -2.54
N THR A 226 10.64 -3.60 -3.77
CA THR A 226 11.48 -3.65 -4.98
C THR A 226 12.23 -2.34 -5.22
N SER A 227 11.63 -1.19 -4.91
CA SER A 227 12.32 0.10 -5.01
C SER A 227 13.48 0.19 -4.01
N ILE A 228 13.27 -0.29 -2.78
CA ILE A 228 14.34 -0.36 -1.77
C ILE A 228 15.45 -1.30 -2.24
N LEU A 229 15.11 -2.48 -2.75
CA LEU A 229 16.07 -3.44 -3.29
C LEU A 229 16.94 -2.80 -4.38
N ASN A 230 16.32 -2.16 -5.38
CA ASN A 230 17.03 -1.50 -6.48
C ASN A 230 18.00 -0.41 -5.97
N VAL A 231 17.58 0.39 -4.98
CA VAL A 231 18.45 1.41 -4.38
C VAL A 231 19.64 0.76 -3.67
N ARG A 232 19.41 -0.31 -2.90
CA ARG A 232 20.48 -1.02 -2.18
C ARG A 232 21.46 -1.71 -3.13
N GLU A 233 20.98 -2.31 -4.21
CA GLU A 233 21.84 -2.90 -5.25
C GLU A 233 22.69 -1.84 -5.95
N SER A 234 22.13 -0.65 -6.21
CA SER A 234 22.89 0.46 -6.79
C SER A 234 23.94 1.06 -5.84
N THR A 235 23.81 0.79 -4.54
CA THR A 235 24.70 1.28 -3.47
C THR A 235 25.46 0.14 -2.77
N SER A 236 25.52 -1.03 -3.41
CA SER A 236 25.87 -2.36 -2.86
C SER A 236 27.19 -2.47 -2.10
N ASP A 237 28.09 -1.50 -2.20
CA ASP A 237 29.38 -1.53 -1.51
C ASP A 237 29.26 -1.37 0.02
N LYS A 238 28.09 -1.01 0.56
CA LYS A 238 27.97 -0.57 1.96
C LYS A 238 27.38 -1.58 2.94
N ASP A 239 26.46 -2.47 2.53
CA ASP A 239 25.79 -3.37 3.48
C ASP A 239 25.02 -4.52 2.78
N PRO A 240 25.64 -5.68 2.55
CA PRO A 240 24.98 -6.81 1.92
C PRO A 240 23.92 -7.49 2.81
N GLU A 241 24.02 -7.38 4.14
CA GLU A 241 23.06 -7.98 5.08
C GLU A 241 21.67 -7.39 4.90
N LYS A 242 21.61 -6.05 4.80
CA LYS A 242 20.35 -5.35 4.55
C LYS A 242 19.73 -5.69 3.19
N THR A 243 20.55 -5.97 2.18
CA THR A 243 20.05 -6.42 0.87
C THR A 243 19.42 -7.81 0.97
N ILE A 244 20.09 -8.76 1.65
CA ILE A 244 19.54 -10.09 1.93
C ILE A 244 18.23 -9.98 2.72
N PHE A 245 18.18 -9.08 3.72
CA PHE A 245 16.99 -8.86 4.52
C PHE A 245 15.78 -8.40 3.69
N VAL A 246 15.98 -7.48 2.74
CA VAL A 246 14.93 -7.04 1.82
C VAL A 246 14.50 -8.19 0.89
N LEU A 247 15.45 -8.97 0.36
CA LEU A 247 15.15 -10.14 -0.47
C LEU A 247 14.31 -11.17 0.29
N LYS A 248 14.70 -11.53 1.53
CA LYS A 248 13.91 -12.42 2.39
C LYS A 248 12.48 -11.89 2.61
N THR A 249 12.34 -10.58 2.76
CA THR A 249 11.02 -9.95 2.93
C THR A 249 10.17 -10.05 1.66
N LEU A 250 10.76 -9.88 0.48
CA LEU A 250 10.11 -10.11 -0.82
C LEU A 250 9.72 -11.58 -1.04
N VAL A 251 10.55 -12.52 -0.59
CA VAL A 251 10.23 -13.96 -0.62
C VAL A 251 8.96 -14.24 0.18
N MET A 252 8.87 -13.77 1.42
CA MET A 252 7.68 -13.95 2.26
C MET A 252 6.43 -13.32 1.62
N LEU A 253 6.55 -12.10 1.07
CA LEU A 253 5.45 -11.44 0.37
C LEU A 253 4.94 -12.29 -0.79
N HIS A 254 5.83 -12.71 -1.69
CA HIS A 254 5.43 -13.47 -2.87
C HIS A 254 4.93 -14.88 -2.53
N TYR A 255 5.48 -15.50 -1.51
CA TYR A 255 4.98 -16.78 -0.98
C TYR A 255 3.55 -16.64 -0.46
N LEU A 256 3.26 -15.64 0.38
CA LEU A 256 1.91 -15.39 0.90
C LEU A 256 0.90 -15.04 -0.21
N MET A 257 1.36 -14.35 -1.27
CA MET A 257 0.58 -14.09 -2.49
C MET A 257 0.39 -15.32 -3.40
N MET A 258 0.90 -16.49 -3.02
CA MET A 258 0.91 -17.72 -3.83
C MET A 258 1.64 -17.58 -5.18
N ASN A 259 2.65 -16.72 -5.24
CA ASN A 259 3.50 -16.51 -6.41
C ASN A 259 4.85 -17.21 -6.22
N ALA A 260 4.83 -18.55 -6.25
CA ALA A 260 5.99 -19.40 -6.00
C ALA A 260 7.17 -19.06 -6.92
N SER A 261 6.92 -18.86 -8.21
CA SER A 261 7.96 -18.52 -9.19
C SER A 261 8.76 -17.25 -8.81
N LYS A 262 8.08 -16.17 -8.39
CA LYS A 262 8.79 -14.96 -7.92
C LYS A 262 9.45 -15.15 -6.56
N ALA A 263 8.82 -15.90 -5.66
CA ALA A 263 9.39 -16.20 -4.36
C ALA A 263 10.71 -16.99 -4.52
N GLU A 264 10.74 -17.99 -5.41
CA GLU A 264 11.94 -18.76 -5.74
C GLU A 264 13.03 -17.87 -6.36
N GLU A 265 12.68 -16.99 -7.30
CA GLU A 265 13.63 -16.06 -7.92
C GLU A 265 14.37 -15.21 -6.86
N TYR A 266 13.63 -14.54 -5.97
CA TYR A 266 14.23 -13.72 -4.91
C TYR A 266 14.99 -14.54 -3.88
N ALA A 267 14.53 -15.74 -3.57
CA ALA A 267 15.20 -16.63 -2.62
C ALA A 267 16.54 -17.12 -3.19
N MET A 268 16.60 -17.43 -4.50
CA MET A 268 17.84 -17.80 -5.18
C MET A 268 18.82 -16.63 -5.21
N GLN A 269 18.34 -15.41 -5.45
CA GLN A 269 19.16 -14.19 -5.36
C GLN A 269 19.74 -14.01 -3.96
N ALA A 270 18.92 -14.17 -2.91
CA ALA A 270 19.35 -14.06 -1.52
C ALA A 270 20.42 -15.10 -1.17
N LEU A 271 20.22 -16.36 -1.57
CA LEU A 271 21.15 -17.47 -1.35
C LEU A 271 22.49 -17.25 -2.05
N ASN A 272 22.46 -16.82 -3.32
CA ASN A 272 23.68 -16.54 -4.08
C ASN A 272 24.49 -15.41 -3.45
N LEU A 273 23.81 -14.36 -2.96
CA LEU A 273 24.46 -13.23 -2.29
C LEU A 273 25.04 -13.66 -0.93
N ALA A 274 24.31 -14.46 -0.16
CA ALA A 274 24.77 -15.03 1.11
C ALA A 274 26.02 -15.92 0.94
N LYS A 275 26.01 -16.81 -0.07
CA LYS A 275 27.13 -17.71 -0.40
C LYS A 275 28.38 -16.93 -0.84
N LYS A 276 28.21 -15.89 -1.67
CA LYS A 276 29.33 -15.05 -2.13
C LYS A 276 30.08 -14.37 -0.98
N LEU A 277 29.39 -14.10 0.12
CA LEU A 277 29.92 -13.33 1.24
C LEU A 277 30.26 -14.17 2.47
N GLN A 278 30.18 -15.50 2.38
CA GLN A 278 30.53 -16.43 3.45
C GLN A 278 29.75 -16.17 4.75
N PHE A 279 28.48 -15.78 4.65
CA PHE A 279 27.60 -15.63 5.81
C PHE A 279 27.46 -16.93 6.61
N SER A 280 27.11 -16.79 7.89
CA SER A 280 26.98 -17.93 8.82
C SER A 280 26.05 -19.02 8.26
N GLU A 281 26.38 -20.30 8.51
CA GLU A 281 25.57 -21.44 8.06
C GLU A 281 24.10 -21.32 8.48
N ASN A 282 23.82 -20.63 9.60
CA ASN A 282 22.47 -20.40 10.10
C ASN A 282 21.63 -19.50 9.17
N GLU A 283 22.20 -18.43 8.60
CA GLU A 283 21.47 -17.56 7.68
C GLU A 283 21.24 -18.21 6.33
N GLN A 284 22.19 -19.02 5.87
CA GLN A 284 22.03 -19.84 4.67
C GLN A 284 20.93 -20.89 4.88
N SER A 285 20.93 -21.58 6.02
CA SER A 285 19.91 -22.57 6.38
C SER A 285 18.50 -21.96 6.44
N ASN A 286 18.33 -20.73 6.94
CA ASN A 286 17.02 -20.07 6.98
C ASN A 286 16.49 -19.74 5.57
N ILE A 287 17.37 -19.39 4.62
CA ILE A 287 16.98 -19.14 3.23
C ILE A 287 16.68 -20.46 2.51
N GLU A 288 17.46 -21.51 2.79
CA GLU A 288 17.24 -22.85 2.26
C GLU A 288 15.94 -23.49 2.78
N GLU A 289 15.58 -23.25 4.04
CA GLU A 289 14.29 -23.68 4.60
C GLU A 289 13.12 -23.01 3.86
N LEU A 290 13.18 -21.69 3.66
CA LEU A 290 12.19 -20.96 2.87
C LEU A 290 12.09 -21.48 1.42
N LEU A 291 13.22 -21.77 0.77
CA LEU A 291 13.24 -22.38 -0.57
C LEU A 291 12.58 -23.75 -0.59
N SER A 292 12.89 -24.61 0.39
CA SER A 292 12.34 -25.96 0.45
C SER A 292 10.81 -25.93 0.57
N LEU A 293 10.27 -24.98 1.34
CA LEU A 293 8.83 -24.82 1.52
C LEU A 293 8.13 -24.35 0.23
N ILE A 294 8.75 -23.42 -0.49
CA ILE A 294 8.25 -22.96 -1.80
C ILE A 294 8.20 -24.14 -2.80
N SER A 295 9.25 -24.96 -2.86
CA SER A 295 9.31 -26.11 -3.78
C SER A 295 8.35 -27.25 -3.42
N THR A 296 8.13 -27.52 -2.13
CA THR A 296 7.18 -28.58 -1.71
C THR A 296 5.72 -28.29 -2.07
N GLU A 297 5.38 -27.02 -2.31
CA GLU A 297 4.03 -26.61 -2.73
C GLU A 297 3.80 -26.73 -4.24
N GLU A 298 4.86 -26.79 -5.06
CA GLU A 298 4.74 -27.02 -6.50
C GLU A 298 4.48 -28.50 -6.85
N ASP A 299 4.99 -29.44 -6.05
CA ASP A 299 4.81 -30.89 -6.26
C ASP A 299 3.39 -31.39 -5.89
N HIS A 300 2.56 -30.53 -5.32
CA HIS A 300 1.14 -30.78 -5.07
C HIS A 300 0.29 -29.69 -5.75
N PRO A 301 0.18 -29.69 -7.08
CA PRO A 301 -0.76 -28.82 -7.76
C PRO A 301 -2.16 -29.24 -7.33
N ILE A 302 -2.79 -28.40 -6.52
CA ILE A 302 -4.18 -28.55 -6.08
C ILE A 302 -5.06 -28.47 -7.33
N THR A 303 -5.40 -29.62 -7.91
CA THR A 303 -6.44 -29.78 -8.94
C THR A 303 -7.84 -29.57 -8.37
#